data_AF-K2DIU5-F1
#
_entry.id   AF-K2DIU5-F1
#
_cell.length_a   1.000
_cell.length_b   1.000
_cell.length_c   1.000
_cell.angle_alpha   90.00
_cell.angle_beta   90.00
_cell.angle_gamma   90.00
#
_symmetry.space_group_name_H-M   'P 1'
#
loop_
_entity.id
_entity.type
_entity.pdbx_description
1 polymer ?
#
loop_
_entity_poly.entity_id
_entity_poly.type
_entity_poly.pdbx_seq_one_letter_code
_entity_poly.pdbx_strand_id
1 'polypeptide(L)'
;MLRKLSLPSLFFFSIAIFFLLFIHLHGFISYDDGWFLQGAKRIIDGEIPYRNFEFLYNPGGLYLNAIGFLLFGQSILASRIVALINSLIAVFLIYLVG
;
A
#
# COMPACT_ATOMS: atom_id res chain seq x y z
N MET A 1 -17.55 -8.90 -17.64
CA MET A 1 -17.85 -10.35 -17.59
C MET A 1 -17.04 -10.93 -16.43
N LEU A 2 -17.65 -11.14 -15.26
CA LEU A 2 -16.90 -11.65 -14.10
C LEU A 2 -16.47 -13.09 -14.36
N ARG A 3 -15.17 -13.35 -14.39
CA ARG A 3 -14.61 -14.71 -14.54
C ARG A 3 -15.15 -15.57 -13.40
N LYS A 4 -15.69 -16.76 -13.69
CA LYS A 4 -16.21 -17.65 -12.65
C LYS A 4 -15.07 -18.02 -11.70
N LEU A 5 -15.28 -17.81 -10.39
CA LEU A 5 -14.39 -18.29 -9.34
C LEU A 5 -14.30 -19.82 -9.42
N SER A 6 -13.18 -20.31 -9.93
CA SER A 6 -12.86 -21.72 -10.04
C SER A 6 -11.94 -22.17 -8.91
N LEU A 7 -11.89 -23.47 -8.60
CA LEU A 7 -10.95 -24.04 -7.63
C LEU A 7 -9.49 -23.60 -7.88
N PRO A 8 -8.96 -23.63 -9.12
CA PRO A 8 -7.63 -23.08 -9.41
C PRO A 8 -7.48 -21.59 -9.09
N SER A 9 -8.53 -20.79 -9.32
CA SER A 9 -8.51 -19.35 -9.01
C SER A 9 -8.49 -19.09 -7.50
N LEU A 10 -9.27 -19.85 -6.73
CA LEU A 10 -9.24 -19.77 -5.27
C LEU A 10 -7.86 -20.13 -4.72
N PHE A 11 -7.25 -21.22 -5.23
CA PHE A 11 -5.91 -21.63 -4.84
C PHE A 11 -4.86 -20.55 -5.17
N PHE A 12 -4.94 -19.96 -6.36
CA PHE A 12 -4.09 -18.83 -6.76
C PHE A 12 -4.22 -17.64 -5.80
N PHE A 13 -5.45 -17.21 -5.49
CA PHE A 13 -5.67 -16.10 -4.55
C PHE A 13 -5.18 -16.42 -3.15
N SER A 14 -5.35 -17.65 -2.65
CA SER A 14 -4.80 -18.07 -1.36
C SER A 14 -3.28 -17.93 -1.32
N ILE A 15 -2.57 -18.45 -2.33
CA ILE A 15 -1.11 -18.32 -2.42
C ILE A 15 -0.71 -16.84 -2.49
N ALA A 16 -1.38 -16.05 -3.33
CA ALA A 16 -1.08 -14.62 -3.46
C ALA A 16 -1.26 -13.87 -2.13
N ILE A 17 -2.33 -14.16 -1.39
CA ILE A 17 -2.58 -13.54 -0.07
C ILE A 17 -1.47 -13.93 0.92
N PHE A 18 -1.13 -15.22 1.05
CA PHE A 18 -0.08 -15.65 1.98
C PHE A 18 1.28 -15.06 1.62
N PHE A 19 1.61 -15.01 0.33
CA PHE A 19 2.84 -14.42 -0.16
C PHE A 19 2.89 -12.90 0.14
N LEU A 20 1.82 -12.17 -0.15
CA LEU A 20 1.76 -10.72 0.11
C LEU A 20 1.76 -10.38 1.59
N LEU A 21 1.12 -11.20 2.44
CA LEU A 21 1.21 -11.06 3.90
C LEU A 21 2.65 -11.19 4.37
N PHE A 22 3.39 -12.18 3.88
CA PHE A 22 4.80 -12.34 4.21
C PHE A 22 5.63 -11.14 3.74
N ILE A 23 5.47 -10.69 2.49
CA ILE A 23 6.24 -9.57 1.94
C ILE A 23 5.98 -8.26 2.69
N HIS A 24 4.72 -7.92 2.97
CA HIS A 24 4.38 -6.62 3.57
C HIS A 24 4.59 -6.57 5.08
N LEU A 25 4.54 -7.71 5.77
CA LEU A 25 4.72 -7.77 7.22
C LEU A 25 6.17 -8.07 7.64
N HIS A 26 7.05 -8.38 6.70
CA HIS A 26 8.43 -8.72 7.00
C HIS A 26 9.41 -7.60 6.63
N GLY A 27 10.21 -7.18 7.60
CA GLY A 27 11.26 -6.18 7.40
C GLY A 27 10.79 -4.73 7.44
N PHE A 28 11.74 -3.85 7.68
CA PHE A 28 11.57 -2.41 7.67
C PHE A 28 12.90 -1.76 7.33
N ILE A 29 12.91 -0.93 6.29
CA ILE A 29 14.10 -0.19 5.87
C ILE A 29 13.87 1.26 6.22
N SER A 30 14.46 1.71 7.33
CA SER A 30 14.22 3.04 7.89
C SER A 30 14.42 4.19 6.90
N TYR A 31 15.36 4.05 5.96
CA TYR A 31 15.64 5.10 4.98
C TYR A 31 14.51 5.20 3.94
N ASP A 32 14.16 4.09 3.30
CA ASP A 32 13.17 4.07 2.23
C ASP A 32 11.75 4.24 2.81
N ASP A 33 11.39 3.39 3.78
CA ASP A 33 10.07 3.45 4.41
C ASP A 33 9.89 4.77 5.16
N GLY A 34 10.90 5.16 5.96
CA GLY A 34 10.82 6.38 6.76
C GLY A 34 10.64 7.63 5.92
N TRP A 35 11.25 7.71 4.74
CA TRP A 35 11.08 8.86 3.87
C TRP A 35 9.64 9.00 3.32
N PHE A 36 9.01 7.89 2.93
CA PHE A 36 7.59 7.88 2.55
C PHE A 36 6.67 8.19 3.74
N LEU A 37 6.92 7.59 4.90
CA LEU A 37 6.09 7.79 6.09
C LEU A 37 6.22 9.21 6.66
N GLN A 38 7.41 9.81 6.58
CA GLN A 38 7.61 11.21 6.95
C GLN A 38 6.83 12.13 6.01
N GLY A 39 6.87 11.88 4.69
CA GLY A 39 6.06 12.65 3.74
C GLY A 39 4.54 12.52 4.01
N ALA A 40 4.07 11.32 4.33
CA ALA A 40 2.67 11.08 4.70
C ALA A 40 2.28 11.80 6.01
N LYS A 41 3.17 11.82 7.00
CA LYS A 41 2.97 12.57 8.24
C LYS A 41 2.81 14.06 7.98
N ARG A 42 3.69 14.65 7.16
CA ARG A 42 3.62 16.07 6.78
C ARG A 42 2.31 16.43 6.09
N ILE A 43 1.77 15.53 5.26
CA ILE A 43 0.45 15.72 4.64
C ILE A 43 -0.66 15.80 5.70
N ILE A 44 -0.63 14.96 6.73
CA ILE A 44 -1.60 15.01 7.83
C ILE A 44 -1.44 16.29 8.65
N ASP A 45 -0.21 16.77 8.78
CA ASP A 45 0.10 18.04 9.45
C ASP A 45 -0.27 19.27 8.57
N GLY A 46 -0.84 19.06 7.37
CA GLY A 46 -1.39 20.10 6.49
C GLY A 46 -0.44 20.59 5.40
N GLU A 47 0.73 19.98 5.24
CA GLU A 47 1.67 20.32 4.19
C GLU A 47 1.32 19.70 2.84
N ILE A 48 1.63 20.41 1.75
CA ILE A 48 1.37 19.96 0.38
C ILE A 48 2.70 19.58 -0.30
N PRO A 49 2.83 18.35 -0.85
CA PRO A 49 4.00 17.94 -1.63
C PRO A 49 4.28 18.91 -2.79
N TYR A 50 5.56 19.16 -3.07
CA TYR A 50 6.11 20.14 -4.05
C TYR A 50 5.80 21.61 -3.80
N ARG A 51 5.00 21.93 -2.77
CA ARG A 51 4.74 23.31 -2.36
C ARG A 51 5.42 23.65 -1.04
N ASN A 52 5.25 22.78 -0.06
CA ASN A 52 5.83 22.92 1.27
C ASN A 52 7.06 22.03 1.45
N PHE A 53 7.17 20.97 0.65
CA PHE A 53 8.31 20.07 0.68
C PHE A 53 8.59 19.34 -0.61
N GLU A 54 9.85 19.00 -0.83
CA GLU A 54 10.29 18.25 -2.01
C GLU A 54 10.08 16.74 -1.81
N PHE A 55 9.77 16.07 -2.92
CA PHE A 55 9.68 14.62 -3.01
C PHE A 55 10.18 14.18 -4.39
N LEU A 56 10.92 13.08 -4.49
CA LEU A 56 11.56 12.69 -5.78
C LEU A 56 10.58 12.03 -6.76
N TYR A 57 9.58 11.33 -6.22
CA TYR A 57 8.61 10.56 -7.00
C TYR A 57 7.26 11.26 -7.01
N ASN A 58 6.27 10.72 -7.74
CA ASN A 58 4.89 11.18 -7.65
C ASN A 58 4.37 11.04 -6.20
N PRO A 59 3.45 11.92 -5.74
CA PRO A 59 3.06 11.96 -4.33
C PRO A 59 1.94 10.96 -4.00
N GLY A 60 1.46 10.16 -4.96
CA GLY A 60 0.31 9.27 -4.76
C GLY A 60 0.51 8.29 -3.61
N GLY A 61 1.72 7.75 -3.47
CA GLY A 61 2.09 6.89 -2.34
C GLY A 61 2.05 7.62 -0.99
N LEU A 62 2.40 8.91 -0.95
CA LEU A 62 2.32 9.70 0.28
C LEU A 62 0.87 9.90 0.73
N TYR A 63 -0.01 10.23 -0.22
CA TYR A 63 -1.44 10.39 0.07
C TYR A 63 -2.12 9.08 0.50
N LEU A 64 -1.78 7.95 -0.13
CA LEU A 64 -2.28 6.64 0.30
C LEU A 64 -1.87 6.32 1.74
N ASN A 65 -0.61 6.57 2.10
CA ASN A 65 -0.13 6.38 3.46
C ASN A 65 -0.77 7.38 4.45
N ALA A 66 -0.99 8.63 4.03
CA ALA A 66 -1.68 9.63 4.85
C ALA A 66 -3.13 9.20 5.16
N ILE A 67 -3.84 8.65 4.17
CA ILE A 67 -5.17 8.04 4.38
C ILE A 67 -5.07 6.86 5.36
N GLY A 68 -4.07 5.99 5.20
CA GLY A 68 -3.82 4.89 6.13
C GLY A 68 -3.62 5.36 7.57
N PHE A 69 -2.84 6.41 7.77
CA PHE A 69 -2.62 7.02 9.09
C PHE A 69 -3.89 7.65 9.66
N LEU A 70 -4.76 8.24 8.84
CA LEU A 70 -6.07 8.75 9.29
C LEU A 70 -7.02 7.62 9.72
N LEU A 71 -6.95 6.45 9.07
CA LEU A 71 -7.83 5.32 9.35
C LEU A 71 -7.34 4.42 10.50
N PHE A 72 -6.03 4.21 10.60
CA PHE A 72 -5.42 3.21 11.48
C PHE A 72 -4.41 3.81 12.49
N GLY A 73 -4.21 5.12 12.47
CA GLY A 73 -3.22 5.83 13.28
C GLY A 73 -1.82 5.88 12.66
N GLN A 74 -0.96 6.80 13.14
CA GLN A 74 0.41 6.98 12.65
C GLN A 74 1.32 5.84 13.13
N SER A 75 1.43 4.78 12.34
CA SER A 75 2.28 3.62 12.64
C SER A 75 2.83 2.97 11.38
N ILE A 76 3.94 2.22 11.51
CA ILE A 76 4.45 1.39 10.41
C ILE A 76 3.42 0.33 10.01
N LEU A 77 2.66 -0.22 10.96
CA LEU A 77 1.62 -1.20 10.64
C LEU A 77 0.53 -0.61 9.73
N ALA A 78 0.13 0.65 9.95
CA ALA A 78 -0.85 1.33 9.11
C ALA A 78 -0.39 1.41 7.64
N SER A 79 0.89 1.71 7.39
CA SER A 79 1.42 1.72 6.03
C SER A 79 1.48 0.33 5.40
N ARG A 80 1.79 -0.71 6.20
CA ARG A 80 1.77 -2.11 5.72
C ARG A 80 0.37 -2.55 5.33
N ILE A 81 -0.65 -2.17 6.10
CA ILE A 81 -2.05 -2.46 5.76
C ILE A 81 -2.43 -1.81 4.43
N VAL A 82 -2.07 -0.54 4.21
CA VAL A 82 -2.33 0.16 2.94
C VAL A 82 -1.60 -0.51 1.77
N ALA A 83 -0.32 -0.85 1.94
CA ALA A 83 0.47 -1.51 0.90
C ALA A 83 -0.07 -2.90 0.53
N LEU A 84 -0.51 -3.67 1.53
CA LEU A 84 -1.17 -4.97 1.35
C LEU A 84 -2.48 -4.83 0.57
N ILE A 85 -3.36 -3.90 0.98
CA ILE A 85 -4.63 -3.64 0.28
C ILE A 85 -4.38 -3.23 -1.18
N ASN A 86 -3.45 -2.30 -1.41
CA ASN A 86 -3.10 -1.87 -2.76
C ASN A 86 -2.61 -3.03 -3.63
N SER A 87 -1.78 -3.92 -3.07
CA SER A 87 -1.28 -5.10 -3.79
C SER A 87 -2.39 -6.11 -4.09
N LEU A 88 -3.32 -6.33 -3.15
CA LEU A 88 -4.47 -7.23 -3.36
C LEU A 88 -5.42 -6.69 -4.43
N ILE A 89 -5.66 -5.38 -4.46
CA ILE A 89 -6.43 -4.71 -5.52
C ILE A 89 -5.73 -4.92 -6.87
N ALA A 90 -4.41 -4.69 -6.94
CA ALA A 90 -3.65 -4.88 -8.16
C ALA A 90 -3.74 -6.35 -8.67
N VAL A 91 -3.54 -7.33 -7.79
CA VAL A 91 -3.67 -8.77 -8.14
C VAL A 91 -5.08 -9.07 -8.66
N PHE A 92 -6.12 -8.56 -8.01
CA PHE A 92 -7.50 -8.76 -8.44
C PHE A 92 -7.76 -8.14 -9.82
N LEU A 93 -7.33 -6.90 -10.04
CA LEU A 93 -7.49 -6.20 -11.32
C LEU A 93 -6.75 -6.91 -12.45
N ILE A 94 -5.51 -7.36 -12.21
CA ILE A 94 -4.73 -8.12 -13.20
C ILE A 94 -5.43 -9.43 -13.55
N TYR A 95 -5.98 -10.15 -12.56
CA TYR A 95 -6.75 -11.38 -12.79
C TYR A 95 -8.03 -11.16 -13.61
N LEU A 96 -8.63 -9.97 -13.55
CA LEU A 96 -9.81 -9.63 -14.37
C LEU A 96 -9.45 -9.32 -15.83
N VAL A 97 -8.23 -8.83 -16.09
CA VAL A 97 -7.76 -8.45 -17.42
C VAL A 97 -7.16 -9.64 -18.17
N GLY A 98 -6.41 -10.51 -17.48
CA GLY A 98 -5.93 -11.80 -18.02
C GLY A 98 -6.98 -12.91 -17.92
#